data_AF-R4JY47-F1
#
_entry.id   AF-R4JY47-F1
#
_cell.length_a   1.000
_cell.length_b   1.000
_cell.length_c   1.000
_cell.angle_alpha   90.00
_cell.angle_beta   90.00
_cell.angle_gamma   90.00
#
_symmetry.space_group_name_H-M   'P 1'
#
loop_
_entity.id
_entity.type
_entity.pdbx_description
1 polymer ?
#
loop_
_entity_poly.entity_id
_entity_poly.type
_entity_poly.pdbx_seq_one_letter_code
_entity_poly.pdbx_strand_id
1 'polypeptide(L)' 'VDPLEKTIQHKTKPDAVKQEVDRNEDMIRSALRAIDSLNRISGEPTL' A
#
# COMPACT_ATOMS: atom_id res chain seq x y z
N VAL A 1 -3.49 3.51 -11.51
CA VAL A 1 -3.21 2.98 -10.14
C VAL A 1 -2.64 4.03 -9.20
N ASP A 2 -2.56 5.30 -9.65
CA ASP A 2 -1.86 6.41 -8.99
C ASP A 2 -2.18 6.63 -7.50
N PRO A 3 -3.45 6.48 -7.02
CA PRO A 3 -3.71 6.63 -5.58
C PRO A 3 -3.10 5.50 -4.73
N LEU A 4 -3.08 4.27 -5.24
CA LEU A 4 -2.47 3.13 -4.55
C LEU A 4 -0.94 3.21 -4.60
N GLU A 5 -0.38 3.65 -5.72
CA GLU A 5 1.06 3.90 -5.85
C GLU A 5 1.54 5.00 -4.89
N LYS A 6 0.79 6.08 -4.73
CA LYS A 6 1.08 7.12 -3.73
C LYS A 6 1.06 6.58 -2.31
N THR A 7 0.16 5.63 -2.03
CA THR A 7 0.05 5.00 -0.70
C THR A 7 1.28 4.15 -0.38
N ILE A 8 1.76 3.32 -1.32
CA ILE A 8 2.95 2.48 -1.10
C ILE A 8 4.26 3.29 -1.05
N GLN A 9 4.29 4.47 -1.68
CA GLN A 9 5.44 5.38 -1.65
C GLN A 9 5.44 6.31 -0.42
N HIS A 10 4.34 6.37 0.33
CA HIS A 10 4.24 7.22 1.51
C HIS A 10 5.19 6.73 2.61
N LYS A 11 6.00 7.65 3.13
CA LYS A 11 6.85 7.42 4.29
C LYS A 11 6.40 8.32 5.42
N THR A 12 6.21 7.73 6.59
CA THR A 12 5.98 8.49 7.82
C THR A 12 7.18 9.38 8.12
N LYS A 13 6.96 10.45 8.89
CA LYS A 13 8.04 11.30 9.35
C LYS A 13 9.00 10.50 10.26
N PRO A 14 10.28 10.88 10.34
CA PRO A 14 11.25 10.17 11.20
C PRO A 14 10.89 10.16 12.69
N ASP A 15 10.16 11.18 13.14
CA ASP A 15 9.68 11.38 14.51
C ASP A 15 8.24 10.89 14.73
N ALA A 16 7.67 10.18 13.76
CA ALA A 16 6.33 9.62 13.88
C ALA A 16 6.24 8.69 15.07
N VAL A 17 5.15 8.81 15.83
CA VAL A 17 4.89 7.92 16.97
C VAL A 17 4.58 6.51 16.45
N LYS A 18 4.86 5.48 17.26
CA LYS A 18 4.69 4.07 16.86
C LYS A 18 3.31 3.78 16.24
N GLN A 19 2.24 4.33 16.81
CA GLN A 19 0.88 4.16 16.30
C GLN A 19 0.67 4.72 14.88
N GLU A 20 1.37 5.78 14.49
CA GLU A 20 1.32 6.33 13.13
C GLU A 20 2.07 5.43 12.15
N VAL A 21 3.23 4.90 12.57
CA VAL A 21 4.00 3.94 11.79
C VAL A 21 3.19 2.67 11.55
N ASP A 22 2.63 2.09 12.61
CA ASP A 22 1.81 0.87 12.53
C ASP A 22 0.59 1.07 11.60
N ARG A 23 -0.09 2.23 11.70
CA ARG A 23 -1.21 2.58 10.81
C ARG A 23 -0.76 2.73 9.35
N ASN A 24 0.39 3.33 9.09
CA ASN A 24 0.92 3.46 7.75
C ASN A 24 1.26 2.09 7.14
N GLU A 25 1.87 1.19 7.92
CA GLU A 25 2.18 -0.17 7.49
C GLU A 25 0.92 -0.98 7.16
N ASP A 26 -0.13 -0.86 7.97
CA ASP A 26 -1.43 -1.47 7.69
C ASP A 26 -2.04 -0.97 6.37
N MET A 27 -1.92 0.34 6.12
CA MET A 27 -2.43 0.98 4.92
C MET A 27 -1.65 0.54 3.66
N ILE A 28 -0.32 0.46 3.74
CA ILE A 28 0.55 -0.05 2.68
C ILE A 28 0.20 -1.51 2.37
N ARG A 29 0.06 -2.37 3.40
CA ARG A 29 -0.34 -3.77 3.22
C ARG A 29 -1.71 -3.89 2.53
N SER A 30 -2.64 -3.02 2.87
CA SER A 30 -3.98 -2.99 2.24
C SER A 30 -3.92 -2.53 0.78
N ALA A 31 -3.10 -1.53 0.46
CA ALA A 31 -2.91 -1.06 -0.91
C ALA A 31 -2.28 -2.14 -1.81
N LEU A 32 -1.29 -2.87 -1.31
CA LEU A 32 -0.67 -3.99 -2.04
C LEU A 32 -1.69 -5.10 -2.33
N ARG A 33 -2.53 -5.46 -1.37
CA ARG A 33 -3.63 -6.43 -1.58
C ARG A 33 -4.63 -5.96 -2.61
N ALA A 34 -4.94 -4.65 -2.63
CA ALA A 34 -5.82 -4.07 -3.64
C ALA A 34 -5.20 -4.16 -5.05
N ILE A 35 -3.91 -3.86 -5.19
CA ILE A 35 -3.18 -3.99 -6.46
C ILE A 35 -3.20 -5.43 -6.97
N ASP A 36 -2.85 -6.42 -6.13
CA ASP A 36 -2.91 -7.84 -6.50
C ASP A 36 -4.32 -8.25 -6.94
N SER A 37 -5.36 -7.81 -6.22
CA SER A 37 -6.76 -8.08 -6.58
C SER A 37 -7.14 -7.47 -7.93
N LEU A 38 -6.70 -6.23 -8.20
CA LEU A 38 -6.95 -5.57 -9.48
C LEU A 38 -6.24 -6.28 -10.63
N ASN A 39 -4.97 -6.68 -10.44
CA ASN A 39 -4.20 -7.41 -11.44
C ASN A 39 -4.85 -8.76 -11.79
N ARG A 40 -5.35 -9.48 -10.78
CA ARG A 40 -6.10 -10.72 -10.97
C ARG A 40 -7.39 -10.51 -11.77
N ILE A 41 -8.13 -9.43 -11.50
CA ILE A 41 -9.37 -9.10 -12.22
C ILE A 41 -9.05 -8.66 -13.66
N SER A 42 -7.96 -7.92 -13.87
CA SER A 42 -7.53 -7.47 -15.19
C SER A 42 -6.87 -8.57 -16.03
N GLY A 43 -6.69 -9.77 -15.48
CA GLY A 43 -6.08 -10.91 -16.17
C GLY A 43 -4.57 -10.81 -16.31
N GLU A 44 -3.90 -9.92 -15.57
CA GLU A 44 -2.45 -9.90 -15.51
C GLU A 44 -1.97 -11.00 -14.55
N PRO A 45 -1.10 -11.92 -14.99
CA PRO A 45 -0.53 -12.92 -14.10
C PRO A 45 0.36 -12.22 -13.08
N THR A 46 0.02 -12.34 -11.79
CA THR A 46 0.93 -11.94 -10.73
C THR A 46 2.12 -12.90 -10.71
N LEU A 47 3.30 -12.39 -11.09
CA LEU A 47 4.59 -13.08 -11.12
C LEU A 47 5.31 -13.01 -9.77
#